data_AF-A0DSQ8-F1
#
_entry.id   AF-A0DSQ8-F1
#
_cell.length_a   1.000
_cell.length_b   1.000
_cell.length_c   1.000
_cell.angle_alpha   90.00
_cell.angle_beta   90.00
_cell.angle_gamma   90.00
#
_symmetry.space_group_name_H-M   'P 1'
#
loop_
_entity.id
_entity.type
_entity.pdbx_description
1 polymer ?
#
loop_
_entity_poly.entity_id
_entity_poly.type
_entity_poly.pdbx_seq_one_letter_code
_entity_poly.pdbx_strand_id
1 'polypeptide(L)'
;MELEKTLHRVQERILTHEQAPKVTSICSKILLCIVSINLLIIWGLSNRTINQIQFDPDAKDNIYHFSITDEDNTILMMKYSSIQELLHLKTEQLQAHNFTIINISIDYNNYFDSSLQKLLSFTTNLETLFLHDVAYSVYSDIYVINNATNQTFIWKEREVPQNYLAKTVKHLWKFTIITLGVFISSAISSLYIKITIICAPVIIIIMLEVSYLIGNRQIFPIFLARAFPWIGLYLNILDRTQKSKKQLILAFAFMLFLTYFIYLSSVIIGSYLLFKNQVPFGLEDNFFGLVTVNEFASLLFLRTRSSIYFVPKFTIIFYYLFLWYVRSTSYGFYSLAMQTLSYACLGTFFLFISLYEIPSLGWNPLSYYTPTIDRPRCYYLPVFSLSWVNDLPQLWSMFYPLHGRRYFQIENLALVDRNFPLLNNLLDIEMQEQQ
;
A
#
# COMPACT_ATOMS: atom_id res chain seq x y z
N MET A 1 -2.76 9.46 -23.75
CA MET A 1 -2.05 10.74 -23.50
C MET A 1 -2.92 11.76 -22.78
N GLU A 2 -4.16 12.00 -23.21
CA GLU A 2 -5.04 13.03 -22.61
C GLU A 2 -5.35 12.80 -21.12
N LEU A 3 -5.47 11.54 -20.66
CA LEU A 3 -5.61 11.23 -19.24
C LEU A 3 -4.46 11.83 -18.40
N GLU A 4 -3.22 11.66 -18.83
CA GLU A 4 -2.04 12.18 -18.14
C GLU A 4 -2.02 13.72 -18.13
N LYS A 5 -2.55 14.37 -19.17
CA LYS A 5 -2.71 15.83 -19.21
C LYS A 5 -3.74 16.31 -18.19
N THR A 6 -4.88 15.63 -18.11
CA THR A 6 -5.92 15.95 -17.11
C THR A 6 -5.36 15.80 -15.71
N LEU A 7 -4.63 14.71 -15.43
CA LEU A 7 -3.96 14.51 -14.16
C LEU A 7 -2.92 15.62 -13.89
N HIS A 8 -2.13 16.02 -14.88
CA HIS A 8 -1.16 17.10 -14.75
C HIS A 8 -1.82 18.45 -14.42
N ARG A 9 -2.92 18.82 -15.08
CA ARG A 9 -3.67 20.05 -14.75
C ARG A 9 -4.21 20.01 -13.31
N VAL A 10 -4.70 18.86 -12.85
CA VAL A 10 -5.17 18.69 -11.47
C VAL A 10 -4.01 18.87 -10.49
N GLN A 11 -2.87 18.21 -10.74
CA GLN A 11 -1.68 18.36 -9.90
C GLN A 11 -1.17 19.80 -9.89
N GLU A 12 -1.03 20.45 -11.05
CA GLU A 12 -0.60 21.85 -11.16
C GLU A 12 -1.51 22.75 -10.33
N ARG A 13 -2.83 22.58 -10.42
CA ARG A 13 -3.79 23.34 -9.62
C ARG A 13 -3.63 23.11 -8.11
N ILE A 14 -3.31 21.90 -7.68
CA ILE A 14 -3.06 21.58 -6.27
C ILE A 14 -1.74 22.21 -5.80
N LEU A 15 -0.68 22.08 -6.59
CA LEU A 15 0.68 22.47 -6.21
C LEU A 15 0.95 23.98 -6.36
N THR A 16 0.19 24.69 -7.20
CA THR A 16 0.25 26.16 -7.34
C THR A 16 -0.41 26.91 -6.17
N HIS A 17 -1.15 26.22 -5.31
CA HIS A 17 -1.76 26.85 -4.13
C HIS A 17 -0.67 27.43 -3.21
N GLU A 18 -0.83 28.68 -2.77
CA GLU A 18 0.20 29.44 -2.03
C GLU A 18 0.73 28.72 -0.78
N GLN A 19 -0.13 27.93 -0.13
CA GLN A 19 0.22 27.18 1.08
C GLN A 19 0.90 25.84 0.80
N ALA A 20 0.79 25.29 -0.42
CA ALA A 20 1.28 23.95 -0.74
C ALA A 20 2.78 23.74 -0.42
N PRO A 21 3.71 24.68 -0.72
CA PRO A 21 5.13 24.50 -0.41
C PRO A 21 5.39 24.42 1.10
N LYS A 22 4.72 25.28 1.88
CA LYS A 22 4.87 25.31 3.34
C LYS A 22 4.29 24.05 3.97
N VAL A 23 3.07 23.67 3.58
CA VAL A 23 2.37 22.50 4.12
C VAL A 23 3.14 21.22 3.82
N THR A 24 3.55 21.00 2.57
CA THR A 24 4.27 19.78 2.17
C THR A 24 5.64 19.65 2.89
N SER A 25 6.37 20.75 3.03
CA SER A 25 7.64 20.77 3.77
C SER A 25 7.46 20.47 5.25
N ILE A 26 6.47 21.09 5.90
CA ILE A 26 6.16 20.87 7.32
C ILE A 26 5.68 19.43 7.54
N CYS A 27 4.73 18.95 6.74
CA CYS A 27 4.22 17.58 6.83
C CYS A 27 5.33 16.55 6.66
N SER A 28 6.23 16.73 5.68
CA SER A 28 7.37 15.83 5.49
C SER A 28 8.25 15.73 6.75
N LYS A 29 8.62 16.87 7.34
CA LYS A 29 9.45 16.91 8.55
C LYS A 29 8.76 16.26 9.75
N ILE A 30 7.48 16.57 9.97
CA ILE A 30 6.69 16.00 11.08
C ILE A 30 6.60 14.49 10.92
N LEU A 31 6.21 13.99 9.74
CA LEU A 31 6.06 12.56 9.51
C LEU A 31 7.37 11.80 9.67
N LEU A 32 8.49 12.31 9.13
CA LEU A 32 9.81 11.68 9.29
C LEU A 32 10.34 11.76 10.73
N CYS A 33 9.98 12.80 11.49
CA CYS A 33 10.25 12.87 12.92
C CYS A 33 9.47 11.79 13.68
N ILE A 34 8.18 11.62 13.39
CA ILE A 34 7.35 10.56 13.98
C ILE A 34 7.90 9.17 13.65
N VAL A 35 8.40 8.95 12.42
CA VAL A 35 9.09 7.70 12.06
C VAL A 35 10.26 7.42 13.01
N SER A 36 11.09 8.44 13.27
CA SER A 36 12.25 8.30 14.16
C SER A 36 11.82 8.00 15.60
N ILE A 37 10.78 8.67 16.08
CA ILE A 37 10.18 8.43 17.40
C ILE A 37 9.64 7.00 17.49
N ASN A 38 8.85 6.54 16.50
CA ASN A 38 8.30 5.20 16.50
C ASN A 38 9.39 4.13 16.46
N LEU A 39 10.46 4.33 15.68
CA LEU A 39 11.60 3.41 15.66
C LEU A 39 12.31 3.35 17.02
N LEU A 40 12.47 4.48 17.71
CA LEU A 40 13.00 4.52 19.08
C LEU A 40 12.09 3.80 20.07
N ILE A 41 10.76 3.96 19.94
CA ILE A 41 9.79 3.24 20.76
C ILE A 41 9.87 1.74 20.52
N ILE A 42 9.85 1.29 19.25
CA ILE A 42 9.97 -0.13 18.90
C ILE A 42 11.29 -0.68 19.48
N TRP A 43 12.40 0.03 19.30
CA TRP A 43 13.69 -0.37 19.84
C TRP A 43 13.69 -0.47 21.37
N GLY A 44 13.12 0.53 22.06
CA GLY A 44 13.02 0.56 23.52
C GLY A 44 12.14 -0.56 24.07
N LEU A 45 11.00 -0.84 23.43
CA LEU A 45 10.09 -1.92 23.81
C LEU A 45 10.68 -3.30 23.50
N SER A 46 11.42 -3.45 22.40
CA SER A 46 12.08 -4.72 22.05
C SER A 46 13.26 -5.06 22.98
N ASN A 47 13.92 -4.07 23.57
CA ASN A 47 15.03 -4.27 24.51
C ASN A 47 14.60 -4.28 25.98
N ARG A 48 13.30 -4.25 26.26
CA ARG A 48 12.84 -4.29 27.65
C ARG A 48 13.21 -5.62 28.29
N THR A 49 13.47 -5.57 29.59
CA THR A 49 13.57 -6.76 30.43
C THR A 49 12.24 -7.50 30.36
N ILE A 50 12.28 -8.71 29.80
CA ILE A 50 11.10 -9.56 29.74
C ILE A 50 10.89 -10.07 31.15
N ASN A 51 9.81 -9.62 31.79
CA ASN A 51 9.37 -10.21 33.03
C ASN A 51 9.11 -11.69 32.76
N GLN A 52 9.97 -12.55 33.32
CA GLN A 52 9.88 -13.99 33.12
C GLN A 52 8.57 -14.45 33.73
N ILE A 53 7.55 -14.59 32.89
CA ILE A 53 6.37 -15.32 33.28
C ILE A 53 6.84 -16.77 33.35
N GLN A 54 7.05 -17.26 34.58
CA GLN A 54 7.47 -18.64 34.80
C GLN A 54 6.30 -19.55 34.47
N PHE A 55 6.35 -20.13 33.28
CA PHE A 55 5.45 -21.20 32.89
C PHE A 55 6.19 -22.52 33.05
N ASP A 56 5.51 -23.53 33.58
CA ASP A 56 5.99 -24.90 33.50
C ASP A 56 5.59 -25.46 32.11
N PRO A 57 6.54 -25.56 31.15
CA PRO A 57 6.24 -26.04 29.81
C PRO A 57 5.88 -27.53 29.78
N ASP A 58 6.24 -28.29 30.83
CA ASP A 58 6.02 -29.74 30.89
C ASP A 58 4.62 -30.09 31.43
N ALA A 59 3.93 -29.13 32.05
CA ALA A 59 2.60 -29.32 32.60
C ALA A 59 1.50 -29.21 31.53
N LYS A 60 1.34 -30.28 30.75
CA LYS A 60 0.35 -30.39 29.64
C LYS A 60 -1.12 -30.27 30.05
N ASP A 61 -1.42 -30.53 31.32
CA ASP A 61 -2.80 -30.54 31.85
C ASP A 61 -3.20 -29.21 32.51
N ASN A 62 -2.34 -28.19 32.39
CA ASN A 62 -2.56 -26.89 33.02
C ASN A 62 -3.11 -25.87 32.03
N ILE A 63 -4.09 -25.10 32.49
CA ILE A 63 -4.58 -23.91 31.80
C ILE A 63 -4.27 -22.71 32.68
N TYR A 64 -3.56 -21.75 32.12
CA TYR A 64 -3.21 -20.53 32.83
C TYR A 64 -4.18 -19.42 32.43
N HIS A 65 -4.81 -18.82 33.41
CA HIS A 65 -5.58 -17.59 33.24
C HIS A 65 -4.73 -16.43 33.71
N PHE A 66 -4.28 -15.60 32.78
CA PHE A 66 -3.48 -14.43 33.09
C PHE A 66 -4.36 -13.18 33.02
N SER A 67 -4.43 -12.43 34.12
CA SER A 67 -5.16 -11.17 34.18
C SER A 67 -4.26 -10.02 34.61
N ILE A 68 -4.25 -8.95 33.82
CA ILE A 68 -3.66 -7.66 34.22
C ILE A 68 -4.79 -6.80 34.78
N THR A 69 -4.64 -6.39 36.04
CA THR A 69 -5.62 -5.58 36.77
C THR A 69 -5.03 -4.22 37.10
N ASP A 70 -5.83 -3.16 36.98
CA ASP A 70 -5.51 -1.84 37.53
C ASP A 70 -6.60 -1.52 38.55
N GLU A 71 -6.21 -1.49 39.81
CA GLU A 71 -7.13 -1.47 40.96
C GLU A 71 -8.14 -2.64 40.87
N ASP A 72 -9.42 -2.35 40.69
CA ASP A 72 -10.50 -3.35 40.60
C ASP A 72 -10.87 -3.72 39.15
N ASN A 73 -10.28 -3.07 38.15
CA ASN A 73 -10.63 -3.26 36.74
C ASN A 73 -9.67 -4.24 36.05
N THR A 74 -10.21 -5.29 35.44
CA THR A 74 -9.47 -6.19 34.57
C THR A 74 -9.25 -5.52 33.21
N ILE A 75 -8.00 -5.13 32.92
CA ILE A 75 -7.65 -4.50 31.64
C ILE A 75 -7.44 -5.55 30.55
N LEU A 76 -6.77 -6.65 30.89
CA LEU A 76 -6.45 -7.72 29.94
C LEU A 76 -6.67 -9.08 30.59
N MET A 77 -7.31 -9.99 29.86
CA MET A 77 -7.49 -11.38 30.30
C MET A 77 -7.14 -12.34 29.17
N MET A 78 -6.10 -13.15 29.39
CA MET A 78 -5.56 -14.10 28.43
C MET A 78 -5.63 -15.51 29.02
N LYS A 79 -5.96 -16.49 28.18
CA LYS A 79 -5.84 -17.91 28.50
C LYS A 79 -4.64 -18.49 27.76
N TYR A 80 -3.88 -19.33 28.44
CA TYR A 80 -2.70 -19.99 27.90
C TYR A 80 -2.75 -21.50 28.18
N SER A 81 -2.34 -22.30 27.19
CA SER A 81 -2.10 -23.73 27.34
C SER A 81 -1.10 -24.22 26.28
N SER A 82 -0.44 -25.34 26.54
CA SER A 82 0.39 -26.05 25.56
C SER A 82 -0.45 -26.89 24.59
N ILE A 83 -1.74 -27.10 24.87
CA ILE A 83 -2.69 -27.85 24.04
C ILE A 83 -3.78 -26.90 23.55
N GLN A 84 -3.99 -26.83 22.22
CA GLN A 84 -4.94 -25.91 21.61
C GLN A 84 -6.37 -26.18 22.04
N GLU A 85 -6.75 -27.46 22.09
CA GLU A 85 -8.11 -27.93 22.34
C GLU A 85 -8.60 -27.50 23.72
N LEU A 86 -7.70 -27.45 24.72
CA LEU A 86 -8.03 -27.08 26.10
C LEU A 86 -8.52 -25.64 26.22
N LEU A 87 -8.06 -24.73 25.37
CA LEU A 87 -8.42 -23.31 25.43
C LEU A 87 -9.87 -23.05 24.99
N HIS A 88 -10.46 -23.96 24.23
CA HIS A 88 -11.82 -23.86 23.72
C HIS A 88 -12.86 -24.60 24.58
N LEU A 89 -12.41 -25.40 25.55
CA LEU A 89 -13.31 -26.13 26.44
C LEU A 89 -14.02 -25.18 27.41
N LYS A 90 -15.27 -25.52 27.73
CA LYS A 90 -16.03 -24.82 28.77
C LYS A 90 -15.49 -25.19 30.15
N THR A 91 -15.60 -24.28 31.11
CA THR A 91 -15.12 -24.49 32.49
C THR A 91 -15.71 -25.76 33.13
N GLU A 92 -16.96 -26.09 32.84
CA GLU A 92 -17.63 -27.32 33.31
C GLU A 92 -16.93 -28.60 32.81
N GLN A 93 -16.50 -28.61 31.55
CA GLN A 93 -15.80 -29.75 30.95
C GLN A 93 -14.38 -29.87 31.50
N LEU A 94 -13.73 -28.73 31.75
CA LEU A 94 -12.41 -28.69 32.36
C LEU A 94 -12.43 -29.29 33.78
N GLN A 95 -13.45 -28.95 34.56
CA GLN A 95 -13.67 -29.50 35.90
C GLN A 95 -14.00 -31.00 35.87
N ALA A 96 -14.80 -31.46 34.90
CA ALA A 96 -15.18 -32.87 34.78
C ALA A 96 -13.98 -33.79 34.47
N HIS A 97 -12.94 -33.28 33.81
CA HIS A 97 -11.74 -34.03 33.43
C HIS A 97 -10.53 -33.75 34.32
N ASN A 98 -10.70 -33.08 35.47
CA ASN A 98 -9.64 -32.76 36.44
C ASN A 98 -8.47 -31.93 35.86
N PHE A 99 -8.71 -31.07 34.87
CA PHE A 99 -7.70 -30.12 34.41
C PHE A 99 -7.46 -29.03 35.46
N THR A 100 -6.21 -28.61 35.64
CA THR A 100 -5.89 -27.57 36.62
C THR A 100 -5.95 -26.19 35.99
N ILE A 101 -6.62 -25.25 36.67
CA ILE A 101 -6.70 -23.85 36.26
C ILE A 101 -5.83 -23.03 37.21
N ILE A 102 -4.78 -22.42 36.67
CA ILE A 102 -3.85 -21.58 37.42
C ILE A 102 -4.16 -20.12 37.10
N ASN A 103 -4.68 -19.38 38.07
CA ASN A 103 -4.95 -17.95 37.92
C ASN A 103 -3.72 -17.14 38.33
N ILE A 104 -3.21 -16.34 37.40
CA ILE A 104 -2.09 -15.42 37.60
C ILE A 104 -2.63 -14.01 37.42
N SER A 105 -2.70 -13.24 38.51
CA SER A 105 -3.10 -11.84 38.50
C SER A 105 -1.90 -10.94 38.76
N ILE A 106 -1.63 -10.00 37.84
CA ILE A 106 -0.55 -9.02 37.97
C ILE A 106 -1.15 -7.61 37.95
N ASP A 107 -0.76 -6.81 38.93
CA ASP A 107 -1.09 -5.37 38.96
C ASP A 107 -0.38 -4.64 37.82
N TYR A 108 -1.11 -3.79 37.10
CA TYR A 108 -0.63 -3.00 35.96
C TYR A 108 0.63 -2.21 36.28
N ASN A 109 0.74 -1.67 37.49
CA ASN A 109 1.93 -0.91 37.92
C ASN A 109 3.16 -1.80 38.10
N ASN A 110 2.97 -3.06 38.49
CA ASN A 110 4.05 -4.02 38.73
C ASN A 110 4.44 -4.79 37.46
N TYR A 111 3.62 -4.71 36.39
CA TYR A 111 3.93 -5.36 35.12
C TYR A 111 5.13 -4.71 34.40
N PHE A 112 5.42 -3.44 34.68
CA PHE A 112 6.53 -2.70 34.07
C PHE A 112 7.65 -2.44 35.07
N ASP A 113 8.89 -2.68 34.65
CA ASP A 113 10.07 -2.49 35.51
C ASP A 113 10.45 -1.00 35.67
N SER A 114 9.97 -0.15 34.77
CA SER A 114 10.26 1.29 34.79
C SER A 114 9.09 2.14 34.30
N SER A 115 9.01 3.37 34.80
CA SER A 115 8.05 4.38 34.36
C SER A 115 8.21 4.73 32.87
N LEU A 116 9.43 4.63 32.32
CA LEU A 116 9.68 4.81 30.89
C LEU A 116 8.99 3.73 30.06
N GLN A 117 9.10 2.45 30.45
CA GLN A 117 8.42 1.36 29.74
C GLN A 117 6.90 1.53 29.81
N LYS A 118 6.37 1.94 30.97
CA LYS A 118 4.95 2.29 31.14
C LYS A 118 4.52 3.46 30.25
N LEU A 119 5.40 4.45 30.05
CA LEU A 119 5.14 5.56 29.13
C LEU A 119 5.10 5.07 27.67
N LEU A 120 6.09 4.27 27.28
CA LEU A 120 6.20 3.71 25.93
C LEU A 120 5.03 2.78 25.62
N SER A 121 4.55 2.02 26.61
CA SER A 121 3.43 1.09 26.43
C SER A 121 2.14 1.79 26.04
N PHE A 122 1.91 3.06 26.40
CA PHE A 122 0.71 3.80 25.96
C PHE A 122 0.60 3.94 24.44
N THR A 123 1.71 3.80 23.72
CA THR A 123 1.72 3.86 22.24
C THR A 123 1.35 2.54 21.58
N THR A 124 1.23 1.46 22.37
CA THR A 124 0.97 0.09 21.90
C THR A 124 -0.13 -0.57 22.73
N ASN A 125 -0.78 -1.60 22.18
CA ASN A 125 -1.77 -2.34 22.97
C ASN A 125 -1.07 -3.24 24.00
N LEU A 126 -1.62 -3.33 25.21
CA LEU A 126 -1.09 -4.20 26.27
C LEU A 126 -1.10 -5.68 25.88
N GLU A 127 -2.10 -6.09 25.10
CA GLU A 127 -2.12 -7.41 24.49
C GLU A 127 -0.86 -7.68 23.68
N THR A 128 -0.39 -6.71 22.88
CA THR A 128 0.80 -6.89 22.05
C THR A 128 2.07 -7.04 22.89
N LEU A 129 2.16 -6.28 23.98
CA LEU A 129 3.25 -6.37 24.95
C LEU A 129 3.26 -7.74 25.64
N PHE A 130 2.10 -8.16 26.15
CA PHE A 130 1.96 -9.47 26.79
C PHE A 130 2.35 -10.62 25.84
N LEU A 131 1.82 -10.61 24.62
CA LEU A 131 2.11 -11.65 23.62
C LEU A 131 3.59 -11.66 23.21
N HIS A 132 4.23 -10.48 23.15
CA HIS A 132 5.67 -10.39 22.93
C HIS A 132 6.44 -11.04 24.08
N ASP A 133 6.10 -10.73 25.33
CA ASP A 133 6.81 -11.32 26.48
C ASP A 133 6.64 -12.83 26.54
N VAL A 134 5.42 -13.34 26.33
CA VAL A 134 5.17 -14.79 26.27
C VAL A 134 5.97 -15.45 25.16
N ALA A 135 5.95 -14.87 23.95
CA ALA A 135 6.63 -15.43 22.78
C ALA A 135 8.16 -15.53 22.93
N TYR A 136 8.78 -14.67 23.75
CA TYR A 136 10.23 -14.65 23.96
C TYR A 136 10.69 -15.21 25.32
N SER A 137 9.77 -15.46 26.26
CA SER A 137 10.07 -16.08 27.55
C SER A 137 9.98 -17.61 27.53
N VAL A 138 9.11 -18.16 26.69
CA VAL A 138 8.81 -19.59 26.69
C VAL A 138 9.32 -20.25 25.41
N TYR A 139 10.12 -21.30 25.59
CA TYR A 139 10.73 -22.07 24.51
C TYR A 139 9.94 -23.37 24.24
N SER A 140 8.62 -23.28 24.11
CA SER A 140 7.77 -24.44 23.81
C SER A 140 6.62 -24.08 22.87
N ASP A 141 5.86 -25.08 22.41
CA ASP A 141 4.62 -24.86 21.68
C ASP A 141 3.56 -24.27 22.62
N ILE A 142 3.03 -23.11 22.27
CA ILE A 142 2.14 -22.31 23.12
C ILE A 142 0.93 -21.91 22.31
N TYR A 143 -0.24 -21.99 22.94
CA TYR A 143 -1.49 -21.47 22.41
C TYR A 143 -2.03 -20.45 23.41
N VAL A 144 -2.38 -19.26 22.92
CA VAL A 144 -2.96 -18.19 23.74
C VAL A 144 -4.27 -17.74 23.11
N ILE A 145 -5.28 -17.55 23.94
CA ILE A 145 -6.55 -16.95 23.56
C ILE A 145 -6.77 -15.67 24.35
N ASN A 146 -7.08 -14.59 23.65
CA ASN A 146 -7.63 -13.40 24.28
C ASN A 146 -9.13 -13.60 24.55
N ASN A 147 -9.54 -13.55 25.82
CA ASN A 147 -10.95 -13.77 26.17
C ASN A 147 -11.88 -12.66 25.69
N ALA A 148 -11.38 -11.44 25.51
CA ALA A 148 -12.20 -10.31 25.06
C ALA A 148 -12.46 -10.36 23.55
N THR A 149 -11.45 -10.72 22.77
CA THR A 149 -11.52 -10.71 21.29
C THR A 149 -11.72 -12.09 20.67
N ASN A 150 -11.59 -13.17 21.45
CA ASN A 150 -11.54 -14.56 21.01
C ASN A 150 -10.46 -14.86 19.95
N GLN A 151 -9.43 -14.01 19.85
CA GLN A 151 -8.31 -14.25 18.93
C GLN A 151 -7.36 -15.31 19.51
N THR A 152 -6.95 -16.24 18.66
CA THR A 152 -6.00 -17.31 18.98
C THR A 152 -4.62 -16.99 18.40
N PHE A 153 -3.59 -17.15 19.23
CA PHE A 153 -2.19 -16.98 18.88
C PHE A 153 -1.46 -18.29 19.15
N ILE A 154 -0.57 -18.70 18.24
CA ILE A 154 0.09 -20.00 18.28
C ILE A 154 1.58 -19.87 17.96
N TRP A 155 2.43 -20.28 18.88
CA TRP A 155 3.87 -20.32 18.66
C TRP A 155 4.31 -21.77 18.60
N LYS A 156 5.20 -22.06 17.66
CA LYS A 156 5.82 -23.37 17.54
C LYS A 156 7.32 -23.26 17.76
N GLU A 157 7.88 -24.16 18.56
CA GLU A 157 9.29 -24.22 18.95
C GLU A 157 10.23 -24.40 17.73
N ARG A 158 9.72 -24.95 16.63
CA ARG A 158 10.48 -25.43 15.46
C ARG A 158 11.05 -24.36 14.51
N GLU A 159 11.16 -23.10 14.91
CA GLU A 159 11.58 -22.04 13.97
C GLU A 159 13.08 -21.71 13.93
N VAL A 160 13.89 -22.35 14.78
CA VAL A 160 15.35 -22.14 14.79
C VAL A 160 16.07 -23.24 13.97
N PRO A 161 16.47 -22.97 12.72
CA PRO A 161 17.35 -23.89 12.00
C PRO A 161 18.71 -23.96 12.70
N GLN A 162 19.09 -25.16 13.16
CA GLN A 162 20.37 -25.40 13.84
C GLN A 162 21.59 -25.24 12.91
N ASN A 163 21.40 -25.39 11.60
CA ASN A 163 22.47 -25.29 10.59
C ASN A 163 22.53 -23.91 9.93
N TYR A 164 23.73 -23.33 9.82
CA TYR A 164 23.97 -22.04 9.15
C TYR A 164 23.46 -22.01 7.70
N LEU A 165 23.73 -23.06 6.91
CA LEU A 165 23.24 -23.18 5.54
C LEU A 165 21.70 -23.23 5.46
N ALA A 166 21.06 -23.95 6.39
CA ALA A 166 19.60 -23.98 6.44
C ALA A 166 19.03 -22.60 6.80
N LYS A 167 19.71 -21.84 7.66
CA LYS A 167 19.35 -20.47 8.02
C LYS A 167 19.46 -19.53 6.81
N THR A 168 20.57 -19.56 6.07
CA THR A 168 20.76 -18.70 4.88
C THR A 168 19.75 -19.02 3.78
N VAL A 169 19.50 -20.31 3.50
CA VAL A 169 18.48 -20.74 2.53
C VAL A 169 17.09 -20.27 2.97
N LYS A 170 16.75 -20.38 4.26
CA LYS A 170 15.47 -19.87 4.81
C LYS A 170 15.34 -18.35 4.64
N HIS A 171 16.41 -17.59 4.85
CA HIS A 171 16.40 -16.14 4.65
C HIS A 171 16.29 -15.74 3.17
N LEU A 172 17.00 -16.42 2.28
CA LEU A 172 16.87 -16.22 0.83
C LEU A 172 15.45 -16.55 0.35
N TRP A 173 14.88 -17.65 0.84
CA TRP A 173 13.50 -18.03 0.53
C TRP A 173 12.47 -17.00 1.04
N LYS A 174 12.67 -16.46 2.25
CA LYS A 174 11.84 -15.35 2.75
C LYS A 174 11.97 -14.13 1.84
N PHE A 175 13.19 -13.78 1.43
CA PHE A 175 13.43 -12.65 0.55
C PHE A 175 12.76 -12.82 -0.82
N THR A 176 12.86 -14.00 -1.45
CA THR A 176 12.22 -14.28 -2.74
C THR A 176 10.70 -14.24 -2.63
N ILE A 177 10.13 -14.82 -1.57
CA ILE A 177 8.67 -14.75 -1.32
C ILE A 177 8.20 -13.31 -1.13
N ILE A 178 8.89 -12.52 -0.31
CA ILE A 178 8.55 -11.11 -0.10
C ILE A 178 8.63 -10.36 -1.43
N THR A 179 9.69 -10.58 -2.20
CA THR A 179 9.88 -9.94 -3.51
C THR A 179 8.73 -10.26 -4.46
N LEU A 180 8.38 -11.54 -4.56
CA LEU A 180 7.28 -12.01 -5.41
C LEU A 180 5.94 -11.44 -4.96
N GLY A 181 5.66 -11.48 -3.65
CA GLY A 181 4.41 -10.95 -3.11
C GLY A 181 4.28 -9.44 -3.32
N VAL A 182 5.33 -8.65 -3.03
CA VAL A 182 5.32 -7.20 -3.26
C VAL A 182 5.14 -6.90 -4.75
N PHE A 183 5.80 -7.63 -5.63
CA PHE A 183 5.66 -7.48 -7.08
C PHE A 183 4.22 -7.75 -7.53
N ILE A 184 3.62 -8.88 -7.14
CA ILE A 184 2.25 -9.25 -7.51
C ILE A 184 1.27 -8.19 -6.99
N SER A 185 1.39 -7.80 -5.73
CA SER A 185 0.48 -6.85 -5.10
C SER A 185 0.60 -5.45 -5.69
N SER A 186 1.81 -4.93 -5.94
CA SER A 186 2.01 -3.63 -6.59
C SER A 186 1.53 -3.66 -8.06
N ALA A 187 1.88 -4.70 -8.82
CA ALA A 187 1.48 -4.82 -10.22
C ALA A 187 -0.05 -4.85 -10.37
N ILE A 188 -0.75 -5.66 -9.56
CA ILE A 188 -2.21 -5.79 -9.66
C ILE A 188 -2.91 -4.54 -9.10
N SER A 189 -2.40 -3.93 -8.03
CA SER A 189 -2.93 -2.66 -7.51
C SER A 189 -2.80 -1.55 -8.55
N SER A 190 -1.64 -1.44 -9.22
CA SER A 190 -1.39 -0.46 -10.28
C SER A 190 -2.33 -0.68 -11.48
N LEU A 191 -2.55 -1.94 -11.87
CA LEU A 191 -3.50 -2.30 -12.93
C LEU A 191 -4.94 -1.90 -12.55
N TYR A 192 -5.35 -2.24 -11.32
CA TYR A 192 -6.67 -1.91 -10.79
C TYR A 192 -6.92 -0.40 -10.77
N ILE A 193 -5.95 0.39 -10.28
CA ILE A 193 -6.04 1.85 -10.27
C ILE A 193 -6.14 2.40 -11.70
N LYS A 194 -5.28 1.94 -12.61
CA LYS A 194 -5.28 2.40 -14.01
C LYS A 194 -6.61 2.11 -14.70
N ILE A 195 -7.15 0.90 -14.53
CA ILE A 195 -8.46 0.52 -15.08
C ILE A 195 -9.58 1.34 -14.43
N THR A 196 -9.55 1.54 -13.12
CA THR A 196 -10.54 2.36 -12.41
C THR A 196 -10.57 3.79 -12.95
N ILE A 197 -9.41 4.41 -13.18
CA ILE A 197 -9.29 5.75 -13.77
C ILE A 197 -9.83 5.78 -15.21
N ILE A 198 -9.49 4.76 -16.00
CA ILE A 198 -9.99 4.63 -17.38
C ILE A 198 -11.52 4.48 -17.42
N CYS A 199 -12.10 3.71 -16.48
CA CYS A 199 -13.52 3.45 -16.36
C CYS A 199 -14.31 4.58 -15.70
N ALA A 200 -13.67 5.45 -14.92
CA ALA A 200 -14.34 6.50 -14.16
C ALA A 200 -15.34 7.34 -14.97
N PRO A 201 -15.06 7.73 -16.24
CA PRO A 201 -16.02 8.54 -16.99
C PRO A 201 -17.31 7.80 -17.35
N VAL A 202 -17.30 6.46 -17.40
CA VAL A 202 -18.52 5.66 -17.60
C VAL A 202 -19.45 5.77 -16.41
N ILE A 203 -18.89 5.77 -15.19
CA ILE A 203 -19.66 6.01 -13.97
C ILE A 203 -20.26 7.41 -14.00
N ILE A 204 -19.48 8.41 -14.41
CA ILE A 204 -19.97 9.79 -14.58
C ILE A 204 -21.12 9.82 -15.60
N ILE A 205 -21.01 9.13 -16.75
CA ILE A 205 -22.09 9.05 -17.74
C ILE A 205 -23.36 8.45 -17.12
N ILE A 206 -23.25 7.34 -16.39
CA ILE A 206 -24.40 6.74 -15.70
C ILE A 206 -25.04 7.75 -14.73
N MET A 207 -24.24 8.44 -13.93
CA MET A 207 -24.73 9.47 -13.01
C MET A 207 -25.42 10.63 -13.74
N LEU A 208 -24.90 11.05 -14.90
CA LEU A 208 -25.50 12.10 -15.72
C LEU A 208 -26.84 11.65 -16.33
N GLU A 209 -26.92 10.42 -16.84
CA GLU A 209 -28.16 9.86 -17.36
C GLU A 209 -29.23 9.75 -16.26
N VAL A 210 -28.84 9.33 -15.04
CA VAL A 210 -29.74 9.33 -13.88
C VAL A 210 -30.18 10.76 -13.52
N SER A 211 -29.25 11.73 -13.53
CA SER A 211 -29.57 13.14 -13.26
C SER A 211 -30.51 13.73 -14.32
N TYR A 212 -30.35 13.33 -15.58
CA TYR A 212 -31.23 13.71 -16.68
C TYR A 212 -32.64 13.15 -16.50
N LEU A 213 -32.78 11.89 -16.08
CA LEU A 213 -34.08 11.27 -15.74
C LEU A 213 -34.77 12.01 -14.59
N ILE A 214 -34.00 12.56 -13.64
CA ILE A 214 -34.50 13.35 -12.50
C ILE A 214 -34.88 14.80 -12.92
N GLY A 215 -34.67 15.17 -14.18
CA GLY A 215 -35.11 16.45 -14.75
C GLY A 215 -34.01 17.52 -14.85
N ASN A 216 -32.77 17.19 -14.50
CA ASN A 216 -31.65 18.12 -14.66
C ASN A 216 -31.10 18.10 -16.09
N ARG A 217 -31.74 18.85 -16.99
CA ARG A 217 -31.41 18.89 -18.43
C ARG A 217 -30.20 19.75 -18.79
N GLN A 218 -29.57 20.43 -17.82
CA GLN A 218 -28.51 21.40 -18.10
C GLN A 218 -27.10 20.80 -18.22
N ILE A 219 -26.92 19.49 -17.99
CA ILE A 219 -25.59 18.87 -18.05
C ILE A 219 -25.29 18.40 -19.46
N PHE A 220 -24.46 19.15 -20.19
CA PHE A 220 -24.18 18.88 -21.60
C PHE A 220 -23.20 17.69 -21.79
N PRO A 221 -23.55 16.68 -22.62
CA PRO A 221 -22.65 15.61 -23.06
C PRO A 221 -21.35 16.10 -23.71
N ILE A 222 -21.38 17.31 -24.28
CA ILE A 222 -20.23 18.01 -24.88
C ILE A 222 -19.10 18.24 -23.88
N PHE A 223 -19.41 18.55 -22.61
CA PHE A 223 -18.37 18.71 -21.59
C PHE A 223 -17.69 17.37 -21.29
N LEU A 224 -18.44 16.28 -21.29
CA LEU A 224 -17.91 14.94 -21.02
C LEU A 224 -17.06 14.44 -22.18
N ALA A 225 -17.49 14.68 -23.42
CA ALA A 225 -16.70 14.37 -24.61
C ALA A 225 -15.40 15.20 -24.70
N ARG A 226 -15.39 16.42 -24.17
CA ARG A 226 -14.18 17.25 -24.07
C ARG A 226 -13.27 16.86 -22.90
N ALA A 227 -13.85 16.48 -21.75
CA ALA A 227 -13.10 16.08 -20.57
C ALA A 227 -12.46 14.69 -20.71
N PHE A 228 -13.11 13.78 -21.43
CA PHE A 228 -12.66 12.41 -21.65
C PHE A 228 -12.73 12.04 -23.14
N PRO A 229 -11.77 12.52 -23.96
CA PRO A 229 -11.80 12.38 -25.40
C PRO A 229 -11.90 10.92 -25.89
N TRP A 230 -11.26 9.98 -25.18
CA TRP A 230 -11.27 8.56 -25.54
C TRP A 230 -12.68 7.97 -25.47
N ILE A 231 -13.45 8.27 -24.42
CA ILE A 231 -14.86 7.83 -24.32
C ILE A 231 -15.77 8.68 -25.20
N GLY A 232 -15.53 9.99 -25.29
CA GLY A 232 -16.28 10.91 -26.14
C GLY A 232 -16.27 10.50 -27.62
N LEU A 233 -15.14 10.03 -28.12
CA LEU A 233 -15.01 9.53 -29.48
C LEU A 233 -15.91 8.32 -29.73
N TYR A 234 -15.90 7.32 -28.85
CA TYR A 234 -16.78 6.15 -28.98
C TYR A 234 -18.26 6.50 -28.86
N LEU A 235 -18.62 7.40 -27.95
CA LEU A 235 -20.00 7.89 -27.81
C LEU A 235 -20.47 8.59 -29.08
N ASN A 236 -19.64 9.46 -29.67
CA ASN A 236 -19.95 10.16 -30.91
C ASN A 236 -20.12 9.17 -32.09
N ILE A 237 -19.30 8.12 -32.16
CA ILE A 237 -19.44 7.07 -33.19
C ILE A 237 -20.74 6.30 -33.00
N LEU A 238 -21.10 5.94 -31.76
CA LEU A 238 -22.36 5.24 -31.47
C LEU A 238 -23.58 6.12 -31.79
N ASP A 239 -23.52 7.41 -31.46
CA ASP A 239 -24.58 8.37 -31.79
C ASP A 239 -24.74 8.54 -33.31
N ARG A 240 -23.63 8.63 -34.06
CA ARG A 240 -23.65 8.68 -35.53
C ARG A 240 -24.19 7.40 -36.17
N THR A 241 -23.88 6.26 -35.58
CA THR A 241 -24.32 4.95 -36.09
C THR A 241 -25.68 4.50 -35.54
N GLN A 242 -26.35 5.34 -34.73
CA GLN A 242 -27.64 5.04 -34.08
C GLN A 242 -27.61 3.73 -33.27
N LYS A 243 -26.44 3.36 -32.73
CA LYS A 243 -26.26 2.15 -31.92
C LYS A 243 -26.40 2.46 -30.44
N SER A 244 -26.89 1.49 -29.66
CA SER A 244 -27.13 1.69 -28.24
C SER A 244 -25.84 1.90 -27.45
N LYS A 245 -25.79 2.93 -26.59
CA LYS A 245 -24.71 3.19 -25.63
C LYS A 245 -24.57 2.11 -24.55
N LYS A 246 -25.61 1.30 -24.35
CA LYS A 246 -25.68 0.25 -23.32
C LYS A 246 -24.53 -0.76 -23.42
N GLN A 247 -24.14 -1.16 -24.63
CA GLN A 247 -23.06 -2.12 -24.84
C GLN A 247 -21.71 -1.58 -24.37
N LEU A 248 -21.44 -0.29 -24.61
CA LEU A 248 -20.22 0.36 -24.13
C LEU A 248 -20.20 0.40 -22.60
N ILE A 249 -21.30 0.84 -21.97
CA ILE A 249 -21.41 0.90 -20.51
C ILE A 249 -21.21 -0.49 -19.90
N LEU A 250 -21.86 -1.51 -20.46
CA LEU A 250 -21.75 -2.89 -20.01
C LEU A 250 -20.31 -3.41 -20.12
N ALA A 251 -19.61 -3.13 -21.22
CA ALA A 251 -18.23 -3.56 -21.42
C ALA A 251 -17.27 -2.96 -20.38
N PHE A 252 -17.38 -1.66 -20.11
CA PHE A 252 -16.55 -0.99 -19.08
C PHE A 252 -16.92 -1.44 -17.66
N ALA A 253 -18.21 -1.65 -17.38
CA ALA A 253 -18.66 -2.18 -16.09
C ALA A 253 -18.12 -3.61 -15.87
N PHE A 254 -18.17 -4.47 -16.90
CA PHE A 254 -17.62 -5.81 -16.84
C PHE A 254 -16.09 -5.81 -16.68
N MET A 255 -15.38 -4.91 -17.36
CA MET A 255 -13.94 -4.72 -17.20
C MET A 255 -13.58 -4.32 -15.75
N LEU A 256 -14.32 -3.38 -15.15
CA LEU A 256 -14.11 -2.96 -13.76
C LEU A 256 -14.39 -4.12 -12.79
N PHE A 257 -15.51 -4.82 -12.99
CA PHE A 257 -15.91 -5.97 -12.18
C PHE A 257 -14.84 -7.07 -12.22
N LEU A 258 -14.43 -7.51 -13.42
CA LEU A 258 -13.43 -8.55 -13.58
C LEU A 258 -12.09 -8.14 -12.95
N THR A 259 -11.66 -6.90 -13.14
CA THR A 259 -10.42 -6.39 -12.55
C THR A 259 -10.49 -6.35 -11.02
N TYR A 260 -11.65 -6.00 -10.45
CA TYR A 260 -11.86 -6.02 -9.02
C TYR A 260 -11.76 -7.45 -8.44
N PHE A 261 -12.30 -8.47 -9.12
CA PHE A 261 -12.12 -9.87 -8.72
C PHE A 261 -10.65 -10.31 -8.77
N ILE A 262 -9.91 -9.90 -9.80
CA ILE A 262 -8.47 -10.16 -9.89
C ILE A 262 -7.75 -9.48 -8.72
N TYR A 263 -8.10 -8.23 -8.41
CA TYR A 263 -7.54 -7.50 -7.27
C TYR A 263 -7.81 -8.21 -5.94
N LEU A 264 -9.06 -8.59 -5.64
CA LEU A 264 -9.38 -9.33 -4.42
C LEU A 264 -8.64 -10.67 -4.33
N SER A 265 -8.59 -11.41 -5.44
CA SER A 265 -7.84 -12.68 -5.49
C SER A 265 -6.35 -12.46 -5.23
N SER A 266 -5.78 -11.36 -5.74
CA SER A 266 -4.39 -11.00 -5.49
C SER A 266 -4.11 -10.56 -4.06
N VAL A 267 -5.08 -9.94 -3.40
CA VAL A 267 -4.97 -9.58 -1.98
C VAL A 267 -4.93 -10.86 -1.14
N ILE A 268 -5.76 -11.86 -1.46
CA ILE A 268 -5.74 -13.16 -0.76
C ILE A 268 -4.41 -13.90 -1.00
N ILE A 269 -3.97 -14.00 -2.26
CA ILE A 269 -2.68 -14.65 -2.60
C ILE A 269 -1.51 -13.88 -1.98
N GLY A 270 -1.54 -12.56 -2.07
CA GLY A 270 -0.54 -11.66 -1.51
C GLY A 270 -0.49 -11.77 0.01
N SER A 271 -1.64 -11.87 0.67
CA SER A 271 -1.74 -12.06 2.12
C SER A 271 -0.98 -13.33 2.53
N TYR A 272 -1.30 -14.46 1.87
CA TYR A 272 -0.64 -15.74 2.11
C TYR A 272 0.87 -15.72 1.84
N LEU A 273 1.32 -15.01 0.80
CA LEU A 273 2.74 -14.89 0.47
C LEU A 273 3.47 -13.97 1.45
N LEU A 274 2.93 -12.78 1.73
CA LEU A 274 3.62 -11.71 2.44
C LEU A 274 3.57 -11.88 3.95
N PHE A 275 2.41 -12.23 4.48
CA PHE A 275 2.20 -12.40 5.91
C PHE A 275 2.36 -13.87 6.30
N LYS A 276 2.81 -14.08 7.54
CA LYS A 276 2.83 -15.40 8.16
C LYS A 276 1.43 -15.65 8.74
N ASN A 277 1.06 -16.90 9.00
CA ASN A 277 -0.27 -17.33 9.46
C ASN A 277 -0.85 -16.60 10.70
N GLN A 278 -0.09 -15.76 11.40
CA GLN A 278 -0.55 -15.01 12.56
C GLN A 278 -0.09 -13.56 12.48
N VAL A 279 -0.99 -12.72 12.01
CA VAL A 279 -0.88 -11.28 12.08
C VAL A 279 -2.15 -10.73 12.72
N PRO A 280 -2.07 -9.59 13.42
CA PRO A 280 -3.25 -8.97 14.01
C PRO A 280 -4.25 -8.60 12.92
N PHE A 281 -5.53 -8.72 13.25
CA PHE A 281 -6.63 -8.43 12.32
C PHE A 281 -6.49 -7.01 11.73
N GLY A 282 -6.72 -6.90 10.41
CA GLY A 282 -6.65 -5.64 9.68
C GLY A 282 -5.23 -5.15 9.33
N LEU A 283 -4.15 -5.79 9.81
CA LEU A 283 -2.79 -5.41 9.41
C LEU A 283 -2.59 -5.57 7.90
N GLU A 284 -3.06 -6.69 7.36
CA GLU A 284 -2.93 -7.03 5.93
C GLU A 284 -3.72 -6.03 5.08
N ASP A 285 -4.96 -5.75 5.45
CA ASP A 285 -5.83 -4.78 4.77
C ASP A 285 -5.21 -3.38 4.76
N ASN A 286 -4.67 -2.94 5.91
CA ASN A 286 -3.97 -1.67 6.01
C ASN A 286 -2.74 -1.63 5.10
N PHE A 287 -1.98 -2.73 5.00
CA PHE A 287 -0.82 -2.81 4.10
C PHE A 287 -1.22 -2.69 2.64
N PHE A 288 -2.20 -3.46 2.17
CA PHE A 288 -2.67 -3.37 0.78
C PHE A 288 -3.35 -2.02 0.48
N GLY A 289 -4.05 -1.46 1.47
CA GLY A 289 -4.57 -0.09 1.42
C GLY A 289 -3.45 0.94 1.21
N LEU A 290 -2.36 0.84 1.98
CA LEU A 290 -1.19 1.71 1.83
C LEU A 290 -0.52 1.56 0.45
N VAL A 291 -0.36 0.32 -0.05
CA VAL A 291 0.16 0.08 -1.41
C VAL A 291 -0.71 0.79 -2.44
N THR A 292 -2.03 0.60 -2.37
CA THR A 292 -2.98 1.23 -3.30
C THR A 292 -2.94 2.75 -3.21
N VAL A 293 -2.90 3.33 -2.01
CA VAL A 293 -2.80 4.78 -1.80
C VAL A 293 -1.49 5.33 -2.36
N ASN A 294 -0.37 4.67 -2.13
CA ASN A 294 0.93 5.11 -2.65
C ASN A 294 0.99 5.01 -4.18
N GLU A 295 0.48 3.93 -4.78
CA GLU A 295 0.38 3.78 -6.24
C GLU A 295 -0.49 4.89 -6.83
N PHE A 296 -1.66 5.15 -6.26
CA PHE A 296 -2.57 6.21 -6.70
C PHE A 296 -1.94 7.59 -6.56
N ALA A 297 -1.34 7.89 -5.41
CA ALA A 297 -0.64 9.14 -5.17
C ALA A 297 0.52 9.31 -6.18
N SER A 298 1.30 8.25 -6.42
CA SER A 298 2.42 8.28 -7.37
C SER A 298 1.98 8.66 -8.78
N LEU A 299 0.86 8.11 -9.24
CA LEU A 299 0.25 8.41 -10.52
C LEU A 299 -0.25 9.86 -10.57
N LEU A 300 -0.78 10.38 -9.47
CA LEU A 300 -1.34 11.73 -9.41
C LEU A 300 -0.29 12.82 -9.25
N PHE A 301 0.81 12.61 -8.51
CA PHE A 301 1.76 13.68 -8.16
C PHE A 301 3.16 13.56 -8.76
N LEU A 302 3.70 12.36 -9.01
CA LEU A 302 5.12 12.23 -9.38
C LEU A 302 5.32 12.36 -10.89
N ARG A 303 5.95 13.46 -11.32
CA ARG A 303 6.20 13.75 -12.75
C ARG A 303 7.64 14.05 -13.07
N THR A 304 8.38 14.55 -12.10
CA THR A 304 9.80 14.87 -12.27
C THR A 304 10.64 13.59 -12.32
N ARG A 305 11.80 13.69 -12.99
CA ARG A 305 12.76 12.58 -13.10
C ARG A 305 13.17 12.03 -11.74
N SER A 306 13.54 12.90 -10.81
CA SER A 306 14.01 12.50 -9.49
C SER A 306 12.92 11.77 -8.70
N SER A 307 11.71 12.32 -8.68
CA SER A 307 10.56 11.70 -8.02
C SER A 307 10.24 10.32 -8.57
N ILE A 308 10.11 10.19 -9.89
CA ILE A 308 9.78 8.92 -10.55
C ILE A 308 10.87 7.85 -10.30
N TYR A 309 12.14 8.26 -10.21
CA TYR A 309 13.24 7.31 -10.01
C TYR A 309 13.43 6.90 -8.55
N PHE A 310 13.34 7.83 -7.60
CA PHE A 310 13.72 7.59 -6.21
C PHE A 310 12.55 7.20 -5.31
N VAL A 311 11.36 7.79 -5.48
CA VAL A 311 10.22 7.51 -4.59
C VAL A 311 9.85 6.02 -4.62
N PRO A 312 9.70 5.35 -5.77
CA PRO A 312 9.41 3.92 -5.81
C PRO A 312 10.49 3.05 -5.14
N LYS A 313 11.76 3.48 -5.20
CA LYS A 313 12.86 2.76 -4.55
C LYS A 313 12.78 2.86 -3.04
N PHE A 314 12.53 4.04 -2.51
CA PHE A 314 12.36 4.25 -1.08
C PHE A 314 11.13 3.51 -0.54
N THR A 315 9.98 3.60 -1.23
CA THR A 315 8.77 2.87 -0.80
C THR A 315 8.97 1.37 -0.80
N ILE A 316 9.60 0.81 -1.83
CA ILE A 316 9.96 -0.62 -1.88
C ILE A 316 10.90 -1.00 -0.74
N ILE A 317 11.95 -0.21 -0.47
CA ILE A 317 12.85 -0.46 0.67
C ILE A 317 12.07 -0.48 1.98
N PHE A 318 11.15 0.47 2.20
CA PHE A 318 10.35 0.49 3.42
C PHE A 318 9.42 -0.72 3.51
N TYR A 319 8.78 -1.13 2.40
CA TYR A 319 7.99 -2.37 2.34
C TYR A 319 8.83 -3.59 2.70
N TYR A 320 10.04 -3.71 2.16
CA TYR A 320 10.94 -4.81 2.51
C TYR A 320 11.30 -4.80 3.98
N LEU A 321 11.68 -3.66 4.56
CA LEU A 321 12.03 -3.57 5.97
C LEU A 321 10.86 -4.00 6.88
N PHE A 322 9.65 -3.52 6.57
CA PHE A 322 8.45 -3.89 7.31
C PHE A 322 8.12 -5.38 7.18
N LEU A 323 8.06 -5.91 5.96
CA LEU A 323 7.71 -7.32 5.72
C LEU A 323 8.79 -8.27 6.24
N TRP A 324 10.05 -7.86 6.17
CA TRP A 324 11.16 -8.58 6.77
C TRP A 324 11.02 -8.64 8.28
N TYR A 325 10.68 -7.53 8.93
CA TYR A 325 10.39 -7.48 10.36
C TYR A 325 9.24 -8.43 10.72
N VAL A 326 8.08 -8.30 10.05
CA VAL A 326 6.90 -9.15 10.32
C VAL A 326 7.18 -10.64 10.12
N ARG A 327 7.96 -11.03 9.10
CA ARG A 327 8.31 -12.45 8.88
C ARG A 327 9.46 -12.95 9.76
N SER A 328 10.22 -12.07 10.39
CA SER A 328 11.38 -12.45 11.22
C SER A 328 11.03 -12.58 12.68
N THR A 329 10.04 -11.85 13.16
CA THR A 329 9.52 -11.95 14.52
C THR A 329 8.31 -12.88 14.56
N SER A 330 8.14 -13.65 15.63
CA SER A 330 6.93 -14.47 15.81
C SER A 330 5.74 -13.60 16.22
N TYR A 331 5.96 -12.71 17.18
CA TYR A 331 5.02 -11.68 17.57
C TYR A 331 5.81 -10.40 17.90
N GLY A 332 5.41 -9.29 17.30
CA GLY A 332 6.11 -8.02 17.42
C GLY A 332 5.14 -6.85 17.41
N PHE A 333 5.68 -5.64 17.52
CA PHE A 333 4.91 -4.39 17.49
C PHE A 333 4.41 -4.05 16.08
N TYR A 334 3.63 -4.93 15.46
CA TYR A 334 3.26 -4.84 14.04
C TYR A 334 2.41 -3.61 13.70
N SER A 335 1.48 -3.23 14.57
CA SER A 335 0.66 -2.02 14.37
C SER A 335 1.53 -0.76 14.34
N LEU A 336 2.44 -0.62 15.31
CA LEU A 336 3.38 0.51 15.37
C LEU A 336 4.35 0.49 14.18
N ALA A 337 4.83 -0.68 13.77
CA ALA A 337 5.65 -0.84 12.57
C ALA A 337 4.89 -0.45 11.29
N MET A 338 3.60 -0.78 11.18
CA MET A 338 2.74 -0.42 10.06
C MET A 338 2.47 1.10 10.00
N GLN A 339 2.26 1.75 11.15
CA GLN A 339 2.18 3.22 11.23
C GLN A 339 3.50 3.87 10.81
N THR A 340 4.63 3.33 11.29
CA THR A 340 5.97 3.80 10.92
C THR A 340 6.20 3.70 9.42
N LEU A 341 5.84 2.57 8.81
CA LEU A 341 5.88 2.38 7.36
C LEU A 341 5.03 3.43 6.64
N SER A 342 3.81 3.64 7.10
CA SER A 342 2.87 4.60 6.50
C SER A 342 3.43 6.02 6.53
N TYR A 343 3.96 6.45 7.67
CA TYR A 343 4.59 7.77 7.83
C TYR A 343 5.91 7.90 7.07
N ALA A 344 6.70 6.84 6.93
CA ALA A 344 7.91 6.85 6.11
C ALA A 344 7.57 7.02 4.63
N CYS A 345 6.60 6.28 4.11
CA CYS A 345 6.11 6.42 2.74
C CYS A 345 5.53 7.82 2.49
N LEU A 346 4.60 8.30 3.33
CA LEU A 346 4.00 9.63 3.16
C LEU A 346 5.01 10.76 3.37
N GLY A 347 5.88 10.64 4.36
CA GLY A 347 6.92 11.64 4.67
C GLY A 347 7.92 11.80 3.54
N THR A 348 8.38 10.69 2.96
CA THR A 348 9.21 10.72 1.74
C THR A 348 8.44 11.24 0.53
N PHE A 349 7.18 10.88 0.37
CA PHE A 349 6.34 11.40 -0.71
C PHE A 349 6.23 12.93 -0.67
N PHE A 350 5.88 13.49 0.50
CA PHE A 350 5.82 14.95 0.70
C PHE A 350 7.19 15.63 0.55
N LEU A 351 8.28 14.97 0.96
CA LEU A 351 9.64 15.45 0.75
C LEU A 351 9.87 15.70 -0.75
N PHE A 352 9.60 14.69 -1.58
CA PHE A 352 9.82 14.78 -3.02
C PHE A 352 8.88 15.78 -3.71
N ILE A 353 7.63 15.91 -3.23
CA ILE A 353 6.74 16.98 -3.70
C ILE A 353 7.37 18.36 -3.43
N SER A 354 7.85 18.58 -2.20
CA SER A 354 8.41 19.88 -1.81
C SER A 354 9.73 20.22 -2.51
N LEU A 355 10.59 19.21 -2.73
CA LEU A 355 11.94 19.41 -3.29
C LEU A 355 11.97 19.41 -4.82
N TYR A 356 11.08 18.66 -5.48
CA TYR A 356 11.15 18.47 -6.94
C TYR A 356 9.86 18.86 -7.65
N GLU A 357 8.69 18.38 -7.20
CA GLU A 357 7.44 18.62 -7.95
C GLU A 357 7.02 20.09 -7.91
N ILE A 358 7.02 20.74 -6.75
CA ILE A 358 6.64 22.16 -6.63
C ILE A 358 7.64 23.08 -7.38
N PRO A 359 8.97 22.97 -7.19
CA PRO A 359 9.92 23.79 -7.95
C PRO A 359 9.84 23.58 -9.47
N SER A 360 9.42 22.39 -9.93
CA SER A 360 9.33 22.09 -11.36
C SER A 360 8.33 22.96 -12.12
N LEU A 361 7.35 23.54 -11.43
CA LEU A 361 6.39 24.49 -12.01
C LEU A 361 7.06 25.78 -12.52
N GLY A 362 8.22 26.15 -11.96
CA GLY A 362 9.00 27.32 -12.36
C GLY A 362 10.20 27.02 -13.25
N TRP A 363 10.42 25.76 -13.64
CA TRP A 363 11.55 25.39 -14.51
C TRP A 363 11.31 25.84 -15.95
N ASN A 364 12.41 25.97 -16.71
CA ASN A 364 12.32 26.31 -18.13
C ASN A 364 11.46 25.25 -18.86
N PRO A 365 10.31 25.63 -19.46
CA PRO A 365 9.39 24.69 -20.10
C PRO A 365 9.99 24.02 -21.34
N LEU A 366 11.06 24.57 -21.92
CA LEU A 366 11.74 24.00 -23.09
C LEU A 366 12.70 22.86 -22.71
N SER A 367 13.11 22.76 -21.44
CA SER A 367 14.00 21.68 -20.99
C SER A 367 13.33 20.30 -21.09
N TYR A 368 14.09 19.28 -21.49
CA TYR A 368 13.59 17.88 -21.54
C TYR A 368 13.21 17.31 -20.17
N TYR A 369 13.70 17.94 -19.10
CA TYR A 369 13.48 17.52 -17.72
C TYR A 369 12.33 18.26 -17.02
N THR A 370 11.64 19.15 -17.73
CA THR A 370 10.52 19.91 -17.19
C THR A 370 9.20 19.26 -17.62
N PRO A 371 8.35 18.82 -16.68
CA PRO A 371 7.02 18.36 -17.04
C PRO A 371 6.18 19.54 -17.54
N THR A 372 5.44 19.34 -18.63
CA THR A 372 4.52 20.33 -19.21
C THR A 372 3.20 19.68 -19.58
N ILE A 373 2.19 20.45 -19.99
CA ILE A 373 0.89 19.90 -20.42
C ILE A 373 1.04 18.94 -21.59
N ASP A 374 1.91 19.22 -22.56
CA ASP A 374 2.17 18.31 -23.67
C ASP A 374 3.05 17.13 -23.26
N ARG A 375 3.78 17.28 -22.15
CA ARG A 375 4.82 16.37 -21.68
C ARG A 375 4.65 16.13 -20.18
N PRO A 376 3.54 15.49 -19.76
CA PRO A 376 3.11 15.47 -18.36
C PRO A 376 4.06 14.69 -17.44
N ARG A 377 5.00 13.89 -17.98
CA ARG A 377 6.05 13.20 -17.20
C ARG A 377 7.39 13.29 -17.91
N CYS A 378 8.47 13.40 -17.14
CA CYS A 378 9.84 13.52 -17.66
C CYS A 378 10.39 12.22 -18.26
N TYR A 379 9.86 11.07 -17.83
CA TYR A 379 10.19 9.77 -18.37
C TYR A 379 9.18 9.34 -19.43
N TYR A 380 9.68 8.72 -20.50
CA TYR A 380 8.91 8.35 -21.68
C TYR A 380 8.81 6.82 -21.82
N LEU A 381 7.66 6.35 -22.29
CA LEU A 381 7.40 4.96 -22.67
C LEU A 381 7.51 4.85 -24.19
N PRO A 382 8.58 4.25 -24.72
CA PRO A 382 8.79 4.15 -26.14
C PRO A 382 8.18 2.85 -26.66
N VAL A 383 6.86 2.76 -26.84
CA VAL A 383 6.30 1.73 -27.75
C VAL A 383 5.04 2.23 -28.45
N PHE A 384 5.24 2.47 -29.75
CA PHE A 384 4.35 2.40 -30.91
C PHE A 384 2.86 2.08 -30.70
N SER A 385 2.01 3.13 -30.80
CA SER A 385 0.96 3.21 -31.82
C SER A 385 0.48 4.65 -31.93
N LEU A 386 0.53 5.29 -33.10
CA LEU A 386 0.01 6.67 -33.31
C LEU A 386 -1.47 6.83 -32.86
N SER A 387 -2.23 5.73 -32.79
CA SER A 387 -3.61 5.70 -32.28
C SER A 387 -3.76 6.10 -30.81
N TRP A 388 -2.73 5.92 -29.98
CA TRP A 388 -2.72 6.22 -28.54
C TRP A 388 -2.99 7.69 -28.13
N VAL A 389 -2.95 8.62 -29.10
CA VAL A 389 -3.21 10.04 -28.84
C VAL A 389 -4.69 10.24 -28.49
N ASN A 390 -5.58 9.52 -29.17
CA ASN A 390 -7.03 9.64 -29.03
C ASN A 390 -7.70 8.36 -28.49
N ASP A 391 -6.95 7.25 -28.41
CA ASP A 391 -7.43 5.94 -27.97
C ASP A 391 -7.08 5.66 -26.49
N LEU A 392 -7.68 4.60 -25.93
CA LEU A 392 -7.39 4.07 -24.60
C LEU A 392 -5.90 3.72 -24.48
N PRO A 393 -5.23 4.10 -23.39
CA PRO A 393 -3.85 3.70 -23.17
C PRO A 393 -3.79 2.18 -23.04
N GLN A 394 -2.96 1.54 -23.85
CA GLN A 394 -2.75 0.09 -23.80
C GLN A 394 -2.32 -0.31 -22.38
N LEU A 395 -3.07 -1.21 -21.75
CA LEU A 395 -2.88 -1.56 -20.34
C LEU A 395 -1.46 -2.08 -20.08
N TRP A 396 -0.96 -2.94 -20.98
CA TRP A 396 0.35 -3.58 -20.89
C TRP A 396 1.53 -2.61 -20.83
N SER A 397 1.37 -1.35 -21.27
CA SER A 397 2.42 -0.32 -21.19
C SER A 397 2.92 -0.05 -19.76
N MET A 398 2.16 -0.43 -18.73
CA MET A 398 2.59 -0.30 -17.34
C MET A 398 3.77 -1.22 -16.96
N PHE A 399 3.98 -2.30 -17.72
CA PHE A 399 5.07 -3.26 -17.48
C PHE A 399 6.36 -2.91 -18.21
N TYR A 400 6.35 -1.83 -18.99
CA TYR A 400 7.51 -1.41 -19.76
C TYR A 400 8.41 -0.47 -18.94
N PRO A 401 9.73 -0.64 -19.03
CA PRO A 401 10.66 0.25 -18.37
C PRO A 401 10.52 1.67 -18.92
N LEU A 402 10.57 2.62 -18.00
CA LEU A 402 10.59 4.04 -18.34
C LEU A 402 11.96 4.42 -18.89
N HIS A 403 12.00 4.92 -20.12
CA HIS A 403 13.23 5.42 -20.74
C HIS A 403 13.35 6.93 -20.57
N GLY A 404 14.55 7.40 -20.23
CA GLY A 404 14.83 8.83 -20.15
C GLY A 404 14.76 9.46 -21.54
N ARG A 405 14.16 10.64 -21.65
CA ARG A 405 14.06 11.36 -22.93
C ARG A 405 15.41 11.71 -23.57
N ARG A 406 16.48 11.75 -22.77
CA ARG A 406 17.87 11.96 -23.22
C ARG A 406 18.39 10.90 -24.22
N TYR A 407 17.72 9.75 -24.32
CA TYR A 407 18.11 8.67 -25.23
C TYR A 407 17.44 8.80 -26.61
N PHE A 408 16.60 9.82 -26.82
CA PHE A 408 15.91 10.06 -28.08
C PHE A 408 16.40 11.39 -28.67
N GLN A 409 16.58 11.41 -30.00
CA GLN A 409 16.79 12.66 -30.73
C GLN A 409 15.50 13.49 -30.69
N ILE A 410 15.66 14.80 -30.85
CA ILE A 410 14.54 15.76 -30.88
C ILE A 410 13.55 15.40 -31.99
N GLU A 411 14.10 14.95 -33.12
CA GLU A 411 13.38 14.50 -34.31
C GLU A 411 12.45 13.34 -33.99
N ASN A 412 12.96 12.32 -33.28
CA ASN A 412 12.19 11.17 -32.81
C ASN A 412 11.06 11.54 -31.84
N LEU A 413 11.16 12.71 -31.20
CA LEU A 413 10.16 13.23 -30.26
C LEU A 413 9.26 14.31 -30.88
N ALA A 414 9.51 14.77 -32.11
CA ALA A 414 8.80 15.90 -32.72
C ALA A 414 7.28 15.68 -32.78
N LEU A 415 6.86 14.46 -33.13
CA LEU A 415 5.47 14.03 -33.14
C LEU A 415 4.85 13.99 -31.72
N VAL A 416 5.61 13.48 -30.75
CA VAL A 416 5.16 13.31 -29.35
C VAL A 416 4.99 14.67 -28.67
N ASP A 417 5.97 15.55 -28.89
CA ASP A 417 6.00 16.90 -28.36
C ASP A 417 5.14 17.88 -29.20
N ARG A 418 4.44 17.38 -30.24
CA ARG A 418 3.60 18.16 -31.17
C ARG A 418 4.31 19.37 -31.76
N ASN A 419 5.61 19.24 -32.01
CA ASN A 419 6.41 20.23 -32.71
C ASN A 419 6.16 20.10 -34.22
N PHE A 420 4.96 20.51 -34.66
CA PHE A 420 4.54 20.43 -36.06
C PHE A 420 5.51 21.10 -37.04
N PRO A 421 6.13 22.26 -36.73
CA PRO A 421 7.15 22.83 -37.61
C PRO A 421 8.34 21.89 -37.85
N LEU A 422 8.88 21.28 -36.78
CA LEU A 422 9.98 20.32 -36.89
C LEU A 422 9.54 19.03 -37.60
N LEU A 423 8.34 18.54 -37.26
CA LEU A 423 7.79 17.33 -37.87
C LEU A 423 7.56 17.50 -39.38
N ASN A 424 6.98 18.62 -39.80
CA ASN A 424 6.72 18.89 -41.21
C ASN A 424 8.04 19.02 -41.99
N ASN A 425 9.04 19.71 -41.42
CA ASN A 425 10.37 19.79 -42.04
C ASN A 425 11.01 18.40 -42.22
N LEU A 426 10.85 17.49 -41.24
CA LEU A 426 11.36 16.12 -41.35
C LEU A 426 10.63 15.30 -42.41
N LEU A 427 9.30 15.43 -42.47
CA LEU A 427 8.49 14.77 -43.49
C LEU A 427 8.83 15.27 -44.89
N ASP A 428 9.06 16.58 -45.05
CA ASP A 428 9.45 17.17 -46.34
C ASP A 428 10.83 16.66 -46.79
N ILE A 429 11.79 16.51 -45.87
CA ILE A 429 13.11 15.92 -46.16
C ILE A 429 12.97 14.45 -46.59
N GLU A 430 12.25 13.62 -45.83
CA GLU A 430 12.04 12.21 -46.19
C GLU A 430 11.31 12.05 -47.53
N MET A 431 10.33 12.92 -47.82
CA MET A 431 9.62 12.92 -49.10
C MET A 431 10.53 13.30 -50.27
N GLN A 432 11.50 14.19 -50.06
CA GLN A 432 12.49 14.55 -51.07
C GLN A 432 13.53 13.45 -51.29
N GLU A 433 13.89 12.69 -50.26
CA GLU A 433 14.83 11.55 -50.37
C GLU A 433 14.22 10.32 -51.06
N GLN A 434 12.89 10.20 -51.08
CA GLN A 434 12.17 9.10 -51.74
C GLN A 434 11.83 9.35 -53.21
N GLN A 435 12.00 10.58 -53.71
CA GLN A 435 11.81 10.96 -55.12
C GLN A 435 13.14 10.91 -55.88
#